data_AF-A0A943LBB7-F1
#
_entry.id   AF-A0A943LBB7-F1
#
_cell.length_a   1.000
_cell.length_b   1.000
_cell.length_c   1.000
_cell.angle_alpha   90.00
_cell.angle_beta   90.00
_cell.angle_gamma   90.00
#
_symmetry.space_group_name_H-M   'P 1'
#
loop_
_entity.id
_entity.type
_entity.pdbx_description
1 polymer ?
#
loop_
_entity_poly.entity_id
_entity_poly.type
_entity_poly.pdbx_seq_one_letter_code
_entity_poly.pdbx_strand_id
1 'polypeptide(L)'
;MNKTENVLKIKEYDKFKCIADKCKFTCCKGWDINIDTKTYNKWREKDNLNYLLDNVRFIKSHGENTYLIKKETKGGCPFLSNEGLCNIVIDHGDEYLSLTCRSFPRIENDFEGVKELTLSCSCPEVVSIISHMKEKIYIDFNDSLSYIEDLGCLKIRESLVNIIQKEDISIENKFNLSYDMLFNMLDNDDLTYENLIEFLDNYKSENYIKEELNKYIDYEKTDTRKYFKEINSLFIDMIENYRNVPVFEDILKDIYKFAEDINIEKFVKDWEGFGDLFKEYDNLIENCIVSKVLSNCVSDDLEEMIISFEMIILEYLLIRHAVFLRYYINIKKEISIQDVKDYIVIFSRIIGNNSEAVIEFLLDIYESEILEFDYICSLILI
;
A
#
# COMPACT_ATOMS: atom_id res chain seq x y z
N MET A 1 9.30 -35.44 11.16
CA MET A 1 9.48 -34.48 12.27
C MET A 1 8.78 -33.21 11.84
N ASN A 2 7.70 -32.84 12.54
CA ASN A 2 6.98 -31.60 12.25
C ASN A 2 7.93 -30.44 12.56
N LYS A 3 8.44 -29.74 11.53
CA LYS A 3 9.02 -28.42 11.73
C LYS A 3 7.90 -27.58 12.35
N THR A 4 8.06 -27.17 13.60
CA THR A 4 7.29 -26.05 14.14
C THR A 4 7.61 -24.87 13.24
N GLU A 5 6.68 -24.49 12.36
CA GLU A 5 6.78 -23.25 11.60
C GLU A 5 6.80 -22.10 12.60
N ASN A 6 7.86 -21.29 12.57
CA ASN A 6 7.93 -20.11 13.41
C ASN A 6 7.02 -19.06 12.78
N VAL A 7 5.95 -18.69 13.50
CA VAL A 7 4.97 -17.73 13.02
C VAL A 7 5.13 -16.44 13.80
N LEU A 8 5.48 -15.37 13.08
CA LEU A 8 5.57 -14.02 13.57
C LEU A 8 4.34 -13.23 13.14
N LYS A 9 3.89 -12.31 13.98
CA LYS A 9 2.70 -11.50 13.72
C LYS A 9 3.00 -10.04 13.93
N ILE A 10 2.46 -9.21 13.06
CA ILE A 10 2.37 -7.77 13.33
C ILE A 10 1.51 -7.54 14.57
N LYS A 11 1.85 -6.51 15.36
CA LYS A 11 1.04 -6.11 16.50
C LYS A 11 -0.43 -5.91 16.11
N GLU A 12 -1.34 -6.34 16.98
CA GLU A 12 -2.80 -6.31 16.77
C GLU A 12 -3.36 -7.21 15.66
N TYR A 13 -2.55 -8.09 15.05
CA TYR A 13 -3.00 -9.04 14.03
C TYR A 13 -4.23 -9.86 14.45
N ASP A 14 -4.25 -10.33 15.70
CA ASP A 14 -5.32 -11.18 16.24
C ASP A 14 -6.58 -10.39 16.65
N LYS A 15 -6.52 -9.05 16.70
CA LYS A 15 -7.70 -8.21 16.93
C LYS A 15 -8.59 -8.09 15.69
N PHE A 16 -8.03 -8.28 14.49
CA PHE A 16 -8.81 -8.18 13.26
C PHE A 16 -9.96 -9.20 13.21
N LYS A 17 -11.16 -8.69 12.98
CA LYS A 17 -12.37 -9.47 12.67
C LYS A 17 -13.13 -8.76 11.55
N CYS A 18 -13.49 -9.51 10.50
CA CYS A 18 -14.28 -8.96 9.41
C CYS A 18 -15.64 -8.46 9.94
N ILE A 19 -16.01 -7.23 9.59
CA ILE A 19 -17.29 -6.60 9.96
C ILE A 19 -18.43 -6.94 8.99
N ALA A 20 -18.18 -7.84 8.04
CA ALA A 20 -19.14 -8.43 7.11
C ALA A 20 -20.03 -7.40 6.40
N ASP A 21 -21.35 -7.50 6.59
CA ASP A 21 -22.40 -6.65 6.01
C ASP A 21 -22.23 -5.15 6.32
N LYS A 22 -21.51 -4.81 7.39
CA LYS A 22 -21.24 -3.43 7.79
C LYS A 22 -20.08 -2.78 7.02
N CYS A 23 -19.39 -3.53 6.17
CA CYS A 23 -18.19 -3.03 5.48
C CYS A 23 -18.55 -2.08 4.33
N LYS A 24 -18.34 -0.78 4.52
CA LYS A 24 -18.48 0.25 3.47
C LYS A 24 -17.63 -0.07 2.24
N PHE A 25 -16.41 -0.55 2.47
CA PHE A 25 -15.49 -0.99 1.41
C PHE A 25 -15.48 -2.51 1.30
N THR A 26 -16.60 -3.12 0.89
CA THR A 26 -16.63 -4.57 0.67
C THR A 26 -15.48 -5.02 -0.24
N CYS A 27 -14.80 -6.12 0.11
CA CYS A 27 -13.75 -6.70 -0.73
C CYS A 27 -14.33 -7.33 -2.01
N CYS A 28 -15.65 -7.48 -2.11
CA CYS A 28 -16.32 -7.96 -3.31
C CYS A 28 -16.48 -6.88 -4.40
N LYS A 29 -15.94 -5.66 -4.23
CA LYS A 29 -16.00 -4.55 -5.19
C LYS A 29 -14.64 -3.85 -5.30
N GLY A 30 -14.33 -3.35 -6.50
CA GLY A 30 -13.25 -2.39 -6.74
C GLY A 30 -11.85 -2.94 -7.03
N TRP A 31 -11.68 -4.26 -7.16
CA TRP A 31 -10.43 -4.94 -7.56
C TRP A 31 -10.74 -6.36 -8.03
N ASP A 32 -9.83 -7.02 -8.74
CA ASP A 32 -10.03 -8.37 -9.27
C ASP A 32 -9.80 -9.48 -8.24
N ILE A 33 -10.63 -10.53 -8.29
CA ILE A 33 -10.59 -11.63 -7.32
C ILE A 33 -10.08 -12.88 -8.03
N ASN A 34 -8.86 -13.29 -7.67
CA ASN A 34 -8.24 -14.52 -8.14
C ASN A 34 -8.84 -15.76 -7.44
N ILE A 35 -8.92 -16.85 -8.20
CA ILE A 35 -9.34 -18.17 -7.75
C ILE A 35 -8.16 -19.10 -7.95
N ASP A 36 -7.59 -19.56 -6.85
CA ASP A 36 -6.50 -20.52 -6.90
C ASP A 36 -6.95 -21.85 -7.52
N THR A 37 -6.01 -22.54 -8.17
CA THR A 37 -6.27 -23.80 -8.89
C THR A 37 -6.93 -24.86 -7.99
N LYS A 38 -6.60 -24.90 -6.69
CA LYS A 38 -7.17 -25.86 -5.74
C LYS A 38 -8.65 -25.56 -5.50
N THR A 39 -9.02 -24.29 -5.30
CA THR A 39 -10.43 -23.88 -5.17
C THR A 39 -11.21 -24.11 -6.46
N TYR A 40 -10.64 -23.76 -7.62
CA TYR A 40 -11.27 -24.02 -8.91
C TYR A 40 -11.58 -25.51 -9.12
N ASN A 41 -10.61 -26.39 -8.84
CA ASN A 41 -10.81 -27.84 -8.93
C ASN A 41 -11.85 -28.33 -7.92
N LYS A 42 -11.85 -27.80 -6.69
CA LYS A 42 -12.86 -28.12 -5.68
C LYS A 42 -14.28 -27.77 -6.14
N TRP A 43 -14.47 -26.65 -6.83
CA TRP A 43 -15.76 -26.29 -7.42
C TRP A 43 -16.13 -27.23 -8.58
N ARG A 44 -15.15 -27.65 -9.38
CA ARG A 44 -15.34 -28.56 -10.53
C ARG A 44 -15.74 -29.99 -10.15
N GLU A 45 -15.31 -30.48 -9.00
CA GLU A 45 -15.57 -31.86 -8.56
C GLU A 45 -17.03 -32.12 -8.14
N LYS A 46 -17.85 -31.08 -8.00
CA LYS A 46 -19.22 -31.20 -7.48
C LYS A 46 -20.25 -30.59 -8.42
N ASP A 47 -21.17 -31.42 -8.92
CA ASP A 47 -22.22 -30.98 -9.86
C ASP A 47 -23.10 -29.83 -9.32
N ASN A 48 -23.32 -29.78 -8.00
CA ASN A 48 -24.12 -28.72 -7.37
C ASN A 48 -23.37 -27.36 -7.26
N LEU A 49 -22.11 -27.29 -7.68
CA LEU A 49 -21.29 -26.06 -7.70
C LEU A 49 -21.06 -25.51 -9.11
N ASN A 50 -21.67 -26.09 -10.14
CA ASN A 50 -21.50 -25.63 -11.53
C ASN A 50 -21.84 -24.14 -11.70
N TYR A 51 -22.83 -23.62 -10.96
CA TYR A 51 -23.18 -22.20 -10.98
C TYR A 51 -22.03 -21.29 -10.49
N LEU A 52 -21.11 -21.79 -9.65
CA LEU A 52 -19.91 -21.05 -9.26
C LEU A 52 -18.96 -20.91 -10.44
N LEU A 53 -18.77 -21.99 -11.21
CA LEU A 53 -17.90 -22.05 -12.38
C LEU A 53 -18.41 -21.17 -13.54
N ASP A 54 -19.73 -21.04 -13.69
CA ASP A 54 -20.35 -20.15 -14.69
C ASP A 54 -19.96 -18.67 -14.49
N ASN A 55 -19.51 -18.33 -13.28
CA ASN A 55 -19.06 -17.01 -12.87
C ASN A 55 -17.52 -16.90 -12.81
N VAL A 56 -16.79 -17.78 -13.49
CA VAL A 56 -15.32 -17.74 -13.58
C VAL A 56 -14.88 -17.38 -15.00
N ARG A 57 -13.96 -16.43 -15.12
CA ARG A 57 -13.22 -16.13 -16.34
C ARG A 57 -11.87 -16.84 -16.29
N PHE A 58 -11.58 -17.62 -17.32
CA PHE A 58 -10.28 -18.23 -17.54
C PHE A 58 -9.41 -17.34 -18.43
N ILE A 59 -8.18 -17.09 -18.01
CA ILE A 59 -7.17 -16.37 -18.78
C ILE A 59 -5.95 -17.28 -18.88
N LYS A 60 -5.45 -17.44 -20.10
CA LYS A 60 -4.19 -18.14 -20.37
C LYS A 60 -3.16 -17.09 -20.78
N SER A 61 -2.18 -16.86 -19.93
CA SER A 61 -1.08 -15.91 -20.19
C SER A 61 0.25 -16.58 -19.88
N HIS A 62 1.26 -16.38 -20.73
CA HIS A 62 2.64 -16.89 -20.55
C HIS A 62 2.78 -18.40 -20.17
N GLY A 63 1.79 -19.23 -20.52
CA GLY A 63 1.81 -20.67 -20.19
C GLY A 63 1.14 -21.01 -18.85
N GLU A 64 0.69 -20.02 -18.10
CA GLU A 64 0.00 -20.17 -16.83
C GLU A 64 -1.53 -20.03 -16.99
N ASN A 65 -2.24 -20.68 -16.08
CA ASN A 65 -3.69 -20.73 -16.02
C ASN A 65 -4.17 -19.84 -14.88
N THR A 66 -4.81 -18.72 -15.20
CA THR A 66 -5.38 -17.80 -14.20
C THR A 66 -6.90 -17.87 -14.23
N TYR A 67 -7.51 -17.98 -13.06
CA TYR A 67 -8.95 -18.01 -12.88
C TYR A 67 -9.40 -16.78 -12.10
N LEU A 68 -10.25 -15.95 -12.69
CA LEU A 68 -10.77 -14.75 -12.05
C LEU A 68 -12.28 -14.85 -11.88
N ILE A 69 -12.81 -14.25 -10.83
CA ILE A 69 -14.25 -14.02 -10.74
C ILE A 69 -14.69 -13.15 -11.91
N LYS A 70 -15.67 -13.63 -12.68
CA LYS A 70 -16.26 -12.90 -13.79
C LYS A 70 -17.14 -11.79 -13.24
N LYS A 71 -16.60 -10.58 -13.19
CA LYS A 71 -17.32 -9.34 -12.91
C LYS A 71 -16.96 -8.29 -13.94
N GLU A 72 -17.91 -7.41 -14.24
CA GLU A 72 -17.61 -6.18 -14.97
C GLU A 72 -16.65 -5.31 -14.16
N THR A 73 -15.83 -4.49 -14.82
CA THR A 73 -14.83 -3.61 -14.16
C THR A 73 -15.46 -2.74 -13.06
N LYS A 74 -16.69 -2.28 -13.28
CA LYS A 74 -17.47 -1.45 -12.33
C LYS A 74 -18.47 -2.27 -11.49
N GLY A 75 -18.56 -3.57 -11.72
CA GLY A 75 -19.50 -4.49 -11.07
C GLY A 75 -18.99 -5.04 -9.74
N GLY A 76 -19.92 -5.58 -8.94
CA GLY A 76 -19.57 -6.38 -7.78
C GLY A 76 -19.35 -7.84 -8.14
N CYS A 77 -18.73 -8.59 -7.23
CA CYS A 77 -18.70 -10.04 -7.28
C CYS A 77 -20.14 -10.58 -7.43
N PRO A 78 -20.41 -11.51 -8.35
CA PRO A 78 -21.74 -12.09 -8.56
C PRO A 78 -22.26 -12.86 -7.34
N PHE A 79 -21.38 -13.21 -6.41
CA PHE A 79 -21.72 -13.90 -5.16
C PHE A 79 -21.97 -12.94 -3.99
N LEU A 80 -21.94 -11.62 -4.20
CA LEU A 80 -22.29 -10.65 -3.17
C LEU A 80 -23.82 -10.50 -3.11
N SER A 81 -24.42 -10.77 -1.95
CA SER A 81 -25.84 -10.61 -1.70
C SER A 81 -26.22 -9.13 -1.56
N ASN A 82 -27.52 -8.83 -1.62
CA ASN A 82 -28.03 -7.47 -1.41
C ASN A 82 -27.82 -6.98 0.04
N GLU A 83 -27.68 -7.93 0.98
CA GLU A 83 -27.35 -7.69 2.39
C GLU A 83 -25.85 -7.51 2.63
N GLY A 84 -25.02 -7.53 1.58
CA GLY A 84 -23.57 -7.34 1.70
C GLY A 84 -22.81 -8.58 2.19
N LEU A 85 -23.43 -9.76 2.13
CA LEU A 85 -22.83 -11.03 2.55
C LEU A 85 -22.43 -11.88 1.33
N CYS A 86 -21.48 -12.80 1.53
CA CYS A 86 -21.03 -13.69 0.45
C CYS A 86 -21.90 -14.95 0.39
N ASN A 87 -22.59 -15.16 -0.73
CA ASN A 87 -23.45 -16.33 -0.95
C ASN A 87 -22.67 -17.65 -0.92
N ILE A 88 -21.38 -17.68 -1.30
CA ILE A 88 -20.54 -18.88 -1.15
C ILE A 88 -20.45 -19.28 0.34
N VAL A 89 -20.23 -18.31 1.22
CA VAL A 89 -20.11 -18.57 2.67
C VAL A 89 -21.46 -18.99 3.25
N ILE A 90 -22.54 -18.32 2.84
CA ILE A 90 -23.91 -18.63 3.31
C ILE A 90 -24.29 -20.07 2.93
N ASP A 91 -24.06 -20.45 1.68
CA ASP A 91 -24.58 -21.71 1.13
C ASP A 91 -23.65 -22.91 1.36
N HIS A 92 -22.33 -22.67 1.36
CA HIS A 92 -21.32 -23.75 1.35
C HIS A 92 -20.27 -23.64 2.46
N GLY A 93 -20.17 -22.51 3.16
CA GLY A 93 -19.13 -22.27 4.17
C GLY A 93 -17.87 -21.59 3.62
N ASP A 94 -17.03 -21.07 4.53
CA ASP A 94 -15.83 -20.29 4.19
C ASP A 94 -14.72 -21.15 3.55
N GLU A 95 -14.77 -22.47 3.72
CA GLU A 95 -13.83 -23.39 3.10
C GLU A 95 -13.95 -23.48 1.58
N TYR A 96 -15.01 -22.94 0.98
CA TYR A 96 -15.21 -22.88 -0.48
C TYR A 96 -14.79 -21.54 -1.10
N LEU A 97 -14.34 -20.58 -0.28
CA LEU A 97 -13.74 -19.35 -0.78
C LEU A 97 -12.38 -19.64 -1.43
N SER A 98 -12.03 -18.83 -2.44
CA SER A 98 -10.67 -18.80 -2.96
C SER A 98 -9.69 -18.36 -1.88
N LEU A 99 -8.41 -18.70 -2.05
CA LEU A 99 -7.36 -18.25 -1.16
C LEU A 99 -7.39 -16.72 -1.00
N THR A 100 -7.55 -15.98 -2.09
CA THR A 100 -7.69 -14.51 -2.10
C THR A 100 -8.80 -14.02 -1.17
N CYS A 101 -10.00 -14.58 -1.25
CA CYS A 101 -11.13 -14.17 -0.41
C CYS A 101 -10.97 -14.61 1.04
N ARG A 102 -10.35 -15.77 1.27
CA ARG A 102 -10.20 -16.37 2.61
C ARG A 102 -9.08 -15.72 3.42
N SER A 103 -7.98 -15.34 2.76
CA SER A 103 -6.85 -14.70 3.41
C SER A 103 -7.12 -13.22 3.64
N PHE A 104 -7.72 -12.51 2.68
CA PHE A 104 -7.88 -11.05 2.78
C PHE A 104 -8.59 -10.62 4.09
N PRO A 105 -8.04 -9.62 4.81
CA PRO A 105 -6.88 -8.77 4.50
C PRO A 105 -5.56 -9.27 5.11
N ARG A 106 -5.47 -10.52 5.53
CA ARG A 106 -4.26 -11.13 6.09
C ARG A 106 -3.30 -11.46 4.96
N ILE A 107 -2.06 -11.04 5.12
CA ILE A 107 -0.95 -11.33 4.21
C ILE A 107 0.02 -12.24 4.96
N GLU A 108 0.53 -13.26 4.26
CA GLU A 108 1.50 -14.24 4.77
C GLU A 108 2.73 -14.17 3.88
N ASN A 109 3.88 -13.84 4.47
CA ASN A 109 5.19 -13.83 3.83
C ASN A 109 6.03 -14.96 4.43
N ASP A 110 6.66 -15.79 3.60
CA ASP A 110 7.49 -16.92 4.04
C ASP A 110 8.96 -16.62 3.76
N PHE A 111 9.76 -16.58 4.82
CA PHE A 111 11.21 -16.35 4.79
C PHE A 111 11.90 -17.59 5.35
N GLU A 112 12.35 -18.47 4.46
CA GLU A 112 13.10 -19.70 4.76
C GLU A 112 12.60 -20.50 5.99
N GLY A 113 11.28 -20.69 6.11
CA GLY A 113 10.66 -21.45 7.19
C GLY A 113 10.17 -20.61 8.37
N VAL A 114 10.13 -19.30 8.21
CA VAL A 114 9.45 -18.36 9.11
C VAL A 114 8.35 -17.63 8.37
N LYS A 115 7.16 -17.68 8.96
CA LYS A 115 5.97 -17.05 8.39
C LYS A 115 5.70 -15.77 9.13
N GLU A 116 5.70 -14.66 8.40
CA GLU A 116 5.26 -13.38 8.91
C GLU A 116 3.84 -13.09 8.47
N LEU A 117 3.00 -12.76 9.45
CA LEU A 117 1.59 -12.49 9.23
C LEU A 117 1.32 -11.00 9.47
N THR A 118 0.91 -10.31 8.40
CA THR A 118 0.61 -8.88 8.40
C THR A 118 -0.85 -8.62 7.97
N LEU A 119 -1.25 -7.35 7.94
CA LEU A 119 -2.60 -6.93 7.58
C LEU A 119 -2.55 -5.83 6.51
N SER A 120 -3.35 -5.98 5.46
CA SER A 120 -3.45 -5.00 4.36
C SER A 120 -4.26 -3.77 4.76
N CYS A 121 -3.72 -2.59 4.47
CA CYS A 121 -4.43 -1.30 4.60
C CYS A 121 -5.57 -1.13 3.59
N SER A 122 -5.74 -2.04 2.61
CA SER A 122 -6.89 -2.08 1.70
C SER A 122 -8.21 -2.48 2.40
N CYS A 123 -8.16 -2.83 3.70
CA CYS A 123 -9.33 -3.11 4.53
C CYS A 123 -9.61 -1.96 5.52
N PRO A 124 -10.84 -1.42 5.55
CA PRO A 124 -11.18 -0.31 6.44
C PRO A 124 -11.13 -0.68 7.93
N GLU A 125 -11.38 -1.95 8.28
CA GLU A 125 -11.28 -2.40 9.67
C GLU A 125 -9.81 -2.48 10.13
N VAL A 126 -8.88 -2.85 9.24
CA VAL A 126 -7.44 -2.81 9.54
C VAL A 126 -6.99 -1.37 9.77
N VAL A 127 -7.33 -0.45 8.87
CA VAL A 127 -7.03 0.99 9.04
C VAL A 127 -7.71 1.54 10.30
N SER A 128 -8.89 1.04 10.66
CA SER A 128 -9.55 1.38 11.91
C SER A 128 -8.74 0.92 13.13
N ILE A 129 -8.28 -0.33 13.15
CA ILE A 129 -7.43 -0.86 14.24
C ILE A 129 -6.17 -0.01 14.37
N ILE A 130 -5.46 0.24 13.25
CA ILE A 130 -4.25 1.06 13.21
C ILE A 130 -4.51 2.47 13.75
N SER A 131 -5.64 3.11 13.39
CA SER A 131 -5.97 4.47 13.84
C SER A 131 -6.18 4.62 15.35
N HIS A 132 -6.37 3.51 16.08
CA HIS A 132 -6.49 3.52 17.54
C HIS A 132 -5.16 3.17 18.24
N MET A 133 -4.10 2.88 17.49
CA MET A 133 -2.79 2.56 18.05
C MET A 133 -2.05 3.85 18.45
N LYS A 134 -1.54 3.86 19.68
CA LYS A 134 -0.66 4.92 20.20
C LYS A 134 0.83 4.53 20.16
N GLU A 135 1.09 3.25 19.96
CA GLU A 135 2.42 2.66 19.98
C GLU A 135 2.81 2.27 18.56
N LYS A 136 4.10 2.33 18.27
CA LYS A 136 4.69 1.90 17.00
C LYS A 136 4.31 0.46 16.67
N ILE A 137 4.06 0.21 15.39
CA ILE A 137 3.86 -1.12 14.85
C ILE A 137 5.20 -1.86 14.75
N TYR A 138 5.23 -3.12 15.16
CA TYR A 138 6.38 -3.99 14.98
C TYR A 138 5.91 -5.43 14.79
N ILE A 139 6.82 -6.28 14.31
CA ILE A 139 6.65 -7.73 14.33
C ILE A 139 7.20 -8.25 15.65
N ASP A 140 6.41 -9.03 16.38
CA ASP A 140 6.81 -9.59 17.67
C ASP A 140 7.77 -10.77 17.45
N PHE A 141 9.08 -10.49 17.51
CA PHE A 141 10.13 -11.50 17.37
C PHE A 141 10.26 -12.31 18.65
N ASN A 142 10.07 -13.63 18.55
CA ASN A 142 10.45 -14.53 19.64
C ASN A 142 11.96 -14.84 19.56
N ASP A 143 12.62 -14.95 20.72
CA ASP A 143 14.09 -15.17 20.90
C ASP A 143 14.70 -16.37 20.14
N SER A 144 13.89 -17.20 19.48
CA SER A 144 14.27 -18.44 18.82
C SER A 144 14.77 -18.31 17.37
N LEU A 145 15.07 -17.09 16.88
CA LEU A 145 15.19 -16.80 15.44
C LEU A 145 16.53 -16.23 14.96
N SER A 146 17.63 -16.52 15.66
CA SER A 146 18.98 -16.02 15.31
C SER A 146 19.51 -16.43 13.92
N TYR A 147 18.82 -17.30 13.17
CA TYR A 147 19.22 -17.73 11.82
C TYR A 147 18.61 -16.85 10.71
N ILE A 148 17.52 -16.15 10.99
CA ILE A 148 16.82 -15.29 10.02
C ILE A 148 17.51 -13.93 9.88
N GLU A 149 18.29 -13.55 10.89
CA GLU A 149 19.11 -12.34 10.86
C GLU A 149 20.09 -12.32 9.67
N ASP A 150 20.29 -13.44 8.97
CA ASP A 150 21.16 -13.54 7.81
C ASP A 150 20.49 -13.31 6.43
N LEU A 151 19.21 -12.92 6.39
CA LEU A 151 18.52 -12.57 5.14
C LEU A 151 18.66 -11.08 4.83
N GLY A 152 19.30 -10.76 3.69
CA GLY A 152 19.54 -9.39 3.23
C GLY A 152 18.26 -8.56 3.13
N CYS A 153 17.21 -9.11 2.52
CA CYS A 153 15.91 -8.43 2.39
C CYS A 153 15.32 -8.03 3.75
N LEU A 154 15.44 -8.89 4.77
CA LEU A 154 14.93 -8.62 6.11
C LEU A 154 15.72 -7.52 6.81
N LYS A 155 17.03 -7.45 6.59
CA LYS A 155 17.89 -6.37 7.13
C LYS A 155 17.60 -5.03 6.48
N ILE A 156 17.39 -5.01 5.17
CA ILE A 156 17.00 -3.79 4.44
C ILE A 156 15.63 -3.32 4.92
N ARG A 157 14.66 -4.24 5.00
CA ARG A 157 13.30 -3.95 5.48
C ARG A 157 13.27 -3.50 6.95
N GLU A 158 14.11 -4.08 7.81
CA GLU A 158 14.30 -3.63 9.19
C GLU A 158 14.82 -2.18 9.22
N SER A 159 15.80 -1.85 8.39
CA SER A 159 16.32 -0.47 8.25
C SER A 159 15.25 0.51 7.75
N LEU A 160 14.43 0.12 6.77
CA LEU A 160 13.29 0.92 6.32
C LEU A 160 12.33 1.21 7.49
N VAL A 161 11.89 0.18 8.23
CA VAL A 161 11.01 0.36 9.39
C VAL A 161 11.65 1.29 10.44
N ASN A 162 12.94 1.11 10.72
CA ASN A 162 13.66 1.95 11.67
C ASN A 162 13.72 3.42 11.23
N ILE A 163 13.92 3.71 9.95
CA ILE A 163 13.89 5.08 9.41
C ILE A 163 12.49 5.67 9.55
N ILE A 164 11.46 4.95 9.08
CA ILE A 164 10.06 5.40 9.12
C ILE A 164 9.61 5.72 10.56
N GLN A 165 10.14 5.02 11.57
CA GLN A 165 9.76 5.21 12.97
C GLN A 165 10.58 6.26 13.74
N LYS A 166 11.50 7.00 13.10
CA LYS A 166 12.27 8.06 13.79
C LYS A 166 11.38 9.24 14.19
N GLU A 167 11.48 9.71 15.43
CA GLU A 167 10.53 10.73 15.95
C GLU A 167 10.86 12.16 15.48
N ASP A 168 12.13 12.49 15.30
CA ASP A 168 12.58 13.85 14.99
C ASP A 168 12.67 14.16 13.47
N ILE A 169 11.97 13.37 12.64
CA ILE A 169 12.02 13.46 11.18
C ILE A 169 10.59 13.45 10.63
N SER A 170 10.29 14.36 9.68
CA SER A 170 9.00 14.38 8.98
C SER A 170 8.81 13.14 8.10
N ILE A 171 7.56 12.81 7.78
CA ILE A 171 7.24 11.67 6.90
C ILE A 171 7.90 11.82 5.53
N GLU A 172 7.92 13.03 4.99
CA GLU A 172 8.58 13.34 3.71
C GLU A 172 10.07 12.98 3.76
N ASN A 173 10.76 13.43 4.80
CA ASN A 173 12.19 13.18 4.96
C ASN A 173 12.49 11.70 5.27
N LYS A 174 11.58 11.01 5.97
CA LYS A 174 11.67 9.55 6.18
C LYS A 174 11.58 8.79 4.86
N PHE A 175 10.67 9.19 3.96
CA PHE A 175 10.58 8.61 2.62
C PHE A 175 11.84 8.89 1.80
N ASN A 176 12.33 10.12 1.79
CA ASN A 176 13.56 10.46 1.07
C ASN A 176 14.76 9.67 1.58
N LEU A 177 14.99 9.62 2.90
CA LEU A 177 16.07 8.82 3.50
C LEU A 177 15.95 7.33 3.14
N SER A 178 14.73 6.78 3.16
CA SER A 178 14.49 5.38 2.86
C SER A 178 14.71 5.05 1.38
N TYR A 179 14.24 5.93 0.48
CA TYR A 179 14.40 5.75 -0.95
C TYR A 179 15.86 5.98 -1.37
N ASP A 180 16.53 6.99 -0.82
CA ASP A 180 17.97 7.25 -0.99
C ASP A 180 18.80 6.05 -0.53
N MET A 181 18.46 5.44 0.61
CA MET A 181 19.10 4.22 1.08
C MET A 181 19.02 3.10 0.03
N LEU A 182 17.83 2.82 -0.49
CA LEU A 182 17.64 1.76 -1.48
C LEU A 182 18.32 2.09 -2.82
N PHE A 183 18.23 3.35 -3.26
CA PHE A 183 18.83 3.81 -4.52
C PHE A 183 20.36 3.77 -4.46
N ASN A 184 20.96 4.25 -3.37
CA ASN A 184 22.41 4.14 -3.13
C ASN A 184 22.88 2.67 -3.04
N MET A 185 22.03 1.74 -2.60
CA MET A 185 22.35 0.32 -2.63
C MET A 185 22.35 -0.22 -4.07
N LEU A 186 21.38 0.19 -4.88
CA LEU A 186 21.25 -0.23 -6.28
C LEU A 186 22.43 0.27 -7.12
N ASP A 187 22.86 1.52 -6.88
CA ASP A 187 23.97 2.16 -7.59
C ASP A 187 25.37 1.70 -7.13
N ASN A 188 25.46 0.95 -6.03
CA ASN A 188 26.73 0.54 -5.45
C ASN A 188 27.14 -0.87 -5.90
N ASP A 189 27.86 -0.93 -7.01
CA ASP A 189 28.43 -2.16 -7.59
C ASP A 189 29.35 -2.95 -6.62
N ASP A 190 29.91 -2.28 -5.60
CA ASP A 190 30.81 -2.88 -4.60
C ASP A 190 30.06 -3.36 -3.33
N LEU A 191 28.74 -3.17 -3.26
CA LEU A 191 27.94 -3.63 -2.13
C LEU A 191 27.82 -5.14 -2.17
N THR A 192 28.28 -5.78 -1.09
CA THR A 192 28.21 -7.23 -0.89
C THR A 192 27.43 -7.51 0.38
N TYR A 193 26.97 -8.75 0.54
CA TYR A 193 26.32 -9.15 1.79
C TYR A 193 27.19 -8.89 3.04
N GLU A 194 28.52 -9.01 2.91
CA GLU A 194 29.47 -8.83 4.02
C GLU A 194 29.54 -7.38 4.53
N ASN A 195 29.39 -6.39 3.64
CA ASN A 195 29.45 -4.96 3.99
C ASN A 195 28.06 -4.31 4.09
N LEU A 196 26.98 -5.05 3.77
CA LEU A 196 25.59 -4.58 3.87
C LEU A 196 25.24 -4.04 5.26
N ILE A 197 25.65 -4.74 6.33
CA ILE A 197 25.34 -4.32 7.69
C ILE A 197 25.99 -2.97 8.01
N GLU A 198 27.26 -2.80 7.65
CA GLU A 198 27.99 -1.53 7.84
C GLU A 198 27.34 -0.40 7.03
N PHE A 199 26.91 -0.68 5.80
CA PHE A 199 26.16 0.27 4.98
C PHE A 199 24.86 0.70 5.68
N LEU A 200 24.05 -0.26 6.13
CA LEU A 200 22.77 0.01 6.80
C LEU A 200 22.93 0.69 8.17
N ASP A 201 24.03 0.41 8.88
CA ASP A 201 24.33 1.03 10.18
C ASP A 201 24.57 2.54 10.07
N ASN A 202 25.00 3.05 8.90
CA ASN A 202 25.09 4.49 8.66
C ASN A 202 23.73 5.18 8.86
N TYR A 203 22.64 4.55 8.40
CA TYR A 203 21.27 5.07 8.54
C TYR A 203 20.71 4.95 9.96
N LYS A 204 21.49 4.40 10.92
CA LYS A 204 21.19 4.48 12.35
C LYS A 204 21.83 5.72 13.00
N SER A 205 22.93 6.24 12.45
CA SER A 205 23.70 7.36 12.98
C SER A 205 22.97 8.70 12.78
N GLU A 206 22.75 9.44 13.88
CA GLU A 206 22.14 10.78 13.81
C GLU A 206 22.95 11.77 12.97
N ASN A 207 24.29 11.68 12.99
CA ASN A 207 25.14 12.59 12.25
C ASN A 207 25.04 12.33 10.75
N TYR A 208 25.10 11.06 10.34
CA TYR A 208 24.95 10.66 8.95
C TYR A 208 23.58 11.09 8.42
N ILE A 209 22.50 10.79 9.15
CA ILE A 209 21.15 11.21 8.78
C ILE A 209 21.07 12.74 8.63
N LYS A 210 21.63 13.52 9.56
CA LYS A 210 21.64 14.99 9.44
C LYS A 210 22.39 15.46 8.20
N GLU A 211 23.50 14.81 7.84
CA GLU A 211 24.25 15.10 6.62
C GLU A 211 23.43 14.79 5.37
N GLU A 212 22.76 13.64 5.31
CA GLU A 212 21.85 13.27 4.20
C GLU A 212 20.67 14.24 4.07
N LEU A 213 19.99 14.56 5.18
CA LEU A 213 18.88 15.52 5.20
C LEU A 213 19.29 16.91 4.69
N ASN A 214 20.53 17.33 4.95
CA ASN A 214 21.03 18.61 4.44
C ASN A 214 21.14 18.63 2.91
N LYS A 215 21.33 17.47 2.25
CA LYS A 215 21.33 17.38 0.78
C LYS A 215 19.93 17.65 0.22
N TYR A 216 18.88 17.28 0.95
CA TYR A 216 17.49 17.41 0.50
C TYR A 216 16.99 18.87 0.52
N ILE A 217 17.63 19.76 1.30
CA ILE A 217 17.26 21.19 1.40
C ILE A 217 17.28 21.90 0.04
N ASP A 218 18.14 21.47 -0.89
CA ASP A 218 18.19 22.08 -2.21
C ASP A 218 16.99 21.67 -3.09
N TYR A 219 16.37 20.53 -2.79
CA TYR A 219 15.12 20.07 -3.43
C TYR A 219 13.89 20.75 -2.84
N GLU A 220 13.91 21.18 -1.57
CA GLU A 220 12.83 22.00 -0.98
C GLU A 220 12.69 23.37 -1.66
N LYS A 221 13.74 23.85 -2.33
CA LYS A 221 13.75 25.11 -3.10
C LYS A 221 13.25 24.95 -4.53
N THR A 222 12.78 23.77 -4.90
CA THR A 222 12.29 23.48 -6.26
C THR A 222 10.98 24.21 -6.56
N ASP A 223 10.57 24.17 -7.83
CA ASP A 223 9.34 24.81 -8.29
C ASP A 223 8.10 24.07 -7.72
N THR A 224 7.67 24.41 -6.50
CA THR A 224 6.48 23.84 -5.83
C THR A 224 5.27 23.84 -6.76
N ARG A 225 5.12 24.87 -7.59
CA ARG A 225 4.04 24.97 -8.58
C ARG A 225 4.15 23.86 -9.64
N LYS A 226 5.35 23.56 -10.13
CA LYS A 226 5.58 22.47 -11.09
C LYS A 226 5.14 21.14 -10.50
N TYR A 227 5.68 20.76 -9.34
CA TYR A 227 5.40 19.45 -8.75
C TYR A 227 3.97 19.33 -8.21
N PHE A 228 3.37 20.42 -7.72
CA PHE A 228 1.96 20.40 -7.31
C PHE A 228 1.04 20.15 -8.51
N LYS A 229 1.39 20.73 -9.67
CA LYS A 229 0.69 20.42 -10.93
C LYS A 229 0.89 18.97 -11.34
N GLU A 230 2.09 18.41 -11.20
CA GLU A 230 2.36 17.00 -11.52
C GLU A 230 1.57 16.05 -10.61
N ILE A 231 1.58 16.26 -9.28
CA ILE A 231 0.77 15.48 -8.34
C ILE A 231 -0.72 15.56 -8.71
N ASN A 232 -1.22 16.74 -9.10
CA ASN A 232 -2.61 16.88 -9.52
C ASN A 232 -2.94 16.11 -10.80
N SER A 233 -2.05 16.15 -11.81
CA SER A 233 -2.22 15.35 -13.03
C SER A 233 -2.20 13.85 -12.72
N LEU A 234 -1.19 13.40 -11.97
CA LEU A 234 -1.04 12.01 -11.55
C LEU A 234 -2.26 11.52 -10.78
N PHE A 235 -2.80 12.34 -9.89
CA PHE A 235 -4.03 12.03 -9.17
C PHE A 235 -5.23 11.83 -10.10
N ILE A 236 -5.43 12.73 -11.08
CA ILE A 236 -6.53 12.62 -12.05
C ILE A 236 -6.40 11.32 -12.85
N ASP A 237 -5.20 11.04 -13.37
CA ASP A 237 -4.92 9.86 -14.19
C ASP A 237 -5.14 8.57 -13.38
N MET A 238 -4.61 8.51 -12.16
CA MET A 238 -4.71 7.34 -11.28
C MET A 238 -6.15 7.00 -10.91
N ILE A 239 -7.01 7.99 -10.70
CA ILE A 239 -8.40 7.74 -10.30
C ILE A 239 -9.39 7.71 -11.48
N GLU A 240 -8.93 7.96 -12.72
CA GLU A 240 -9.78 8.05 -13.92
C GLU A 240 -10.71 6.83 -14.05
N ASN A 241 -10.12 5.64 -13.95
CA ASN A 241 -10.84 4.37 -14.07
C ASN A 241 -11.65 3.98 -12.82
N TYR A 242 -11.37 4.62 -11.68
CA TYR A 242 -11.92 4.26 -10.37
C TYR A 242 -13.00 5.22 -9.85
N ARG A 243 -13.05 6.47 -10.31
CA ARG A 243 -13.98 7.49 -9.80
C ARG A 243 -15.47 7.13 -9.95
N ASN A 244 -15.80 6.21 -10.85
CA ASN A 244 -17.16 5.74 -11.11
C ASN A 244 -17.40 4.31 -10.60
N VAL A 245 -16.46 3.73 -9.86
CA VAL A 245 -16.67 2.44 -9.20
C VAL A 245 -17.60 2.68 -8.01
N PRO A 246 -18.72 1.92 -7.86
CA PRO A 246 -19.76 2.24 -6.88
C PRO A 246 -19.30 2.39 -5.42
N VAL A 247 -18.19 1.73 -5.05
CA VAL A 247 -17.64 1.80 -3.68
C VAL A 247 -16.80 3.06 -3.43
N PHE A 248 -16.35 3.72 -4.50
CA PHE A 248 -15.48 4.90 -4.46
C PHE A 248 -16.20 6.17 -4.95
N GLU A 249 -17.27 6.04 -5.73
CA GLU A 249 -17.91 7.15 -6.45
C GLU A 249 -18.25 8.33 -5.53
N ASP A 250 -18.96 8.09 -4.43
CA ASP A 250 -19.37 9.14 -3.50
C ASP A 250 -18.17 9.88 -2.86
N ILE A 251 -17.01 9.23 -2.78
CA ILE A 251 -15.81 9.77 -2.13
C ILE A 251 -14.91 10.49 -3.15
N LEU A 252 -14.81 9.96 -4.37
CA LEU A 252 -13.88 10.46 -5.39
C LEU A 252 -14.49 11.51 -6.31
N LYS A 253 -15.80 11.47 -6.57
CA LYS A 253 -16.45 12.31 -7.59
C LYS A 253 -16.23 13.81 -7.40
N ASP A 254 -16.42 14.30 -6.17
CA ASP A 254 -16.31 15.72 -5.88
C ASP A 254 -14.85 16.20 -5.94
N ILE A 255 -13.92 15.42 -5.38
CA ILE A 255 -12.49 15.76 -5.39
C ILE A 255 -11.89 15.65 -6.79
N TYR A 256 -12.32 14.68 -7.61
CA TYR A 256 -11.92 14.57 -9.00
C TYR A 256 -12.33 15.82 -9.80
N LYS A 257 -13.60 16.21 -9.70
CA LYS A 257 -14.10 17.41 -10.38
C LYS A 257 -13.33 18.66 -9.92
N PHE A 258 -13.08 18.79 -8.63
CA PHE A 258 -12.30 19.92 -8.13
C PHE A 258 -10.85 19.90 -8.63
N ALA A 259 -10.23 18.72 -8.73
CA ALA A 259 -8.89 18.55 -9.28
C ALA A 259 -8.80 18.92 -10.77
N GLU A 260 -9.83 18.65 -11.57
CA GLU A 260 -9.89 19.08 -12.98
C GLU A 260 -9.98 20.61 -13.11
N ASP A 261 -10.76 21.24 -12.23
CA ASP A 261 -11.04 22.68 -12.29
C ASP A 261 -10.04 23.54 -11.48
N ILE A 262 -9.09 22.92 -10.77
CA ILE A 262 -8.22 23.62 -9.83
C ILE A 262 -7.30 24.61 -10.55
N ASN A 263 -7.25 25.84 -10.03
CA ASN A 263 -6.26 26.82 -10.46
C ASN A 263 -5.04 26.71 -9.55
N ILE A 264 -4.07 25.89 -9.95
CA ILE A 264 -2.83 25.62 -9.20
C ILE A 264 -2.17 26.90 -8.68
N GLU A 265 -2.08 27.96 -9.50
CA GLU A 265 -1.46 29.25 -9.10
C GLU A 265 -2.03 29.85 -7.82
N LYS A 266 -3.34 29.67 -7.61
CA LYS A 266 -4.04 30.25 -6.46
C LYS A 266 -3.80 29.45 -5.19
N PHE A 267 -3.47 28.16 -5.34
CA PHE A 267 -3.43 27.20 -4.24
C PHE A 267 -2.01 26.75 -3.88
N VAL A 268 -0.94 27.24 -4.55
CA VAL A 268 0.44 26.87 -4.20
C VAL A 268 0.77 27.17 -2.73
N LYS A 269 0.48 28.39 -2.26
CA LYS A 269 0.74 28.78 -0.86
C LYS A 269 -0.13 28.03 0.14
N ASP A 270 -1.34 27.71 -0.29
CA ASP A 270 -2.29 26.94 0.50
C ASP A 270 -1.82 25.48 0.67
N TRP A 271 -1.18 24.92 -0.37
CA TRP A 271 -0.54 23.62 -0.34
C TRP A 271 0.68 23.60 0.60
N GLU A 272 1.57 24.60 0.50
CA GLU A 272 2.73 24.74 1.40
C GLU A 272 2.30 24.76 2.89
N GLY A 273 1.23 25.49 3.21
CA GLY A 273 0.71 25.56 4.59
C GLY A 273 -0.11 24.34 5.01
N PHE A 274 -0.58 23.51 4.07
CA PHE A 274 -1.42 22.34 4.37
C PHE A 274 -0.64 21.24 5.11
N GLY A 275 0.67 21.11 4.87
CA GLY A 275 1.51 20.13 5.54
C GLY A 275 1.40 20.18 7.06
N ASP A 276 1.35 21.39 7.65
CA ASP A 276 1.22 21.55 9.11
C ASP A 276 -0.14 21.09 9.66
N LEU A 277 -1.21 21.19 8.86
CA LEU A 277 -2.53 20.66 9.22
C LEU A 277 -2.57 19.14 9.10
N PHE A 278 -1.84 18.57 8.13
CA PHE A 278 -1.81 17.14 7.89
C PHE A 278 -1.01 16.36 8.95
N LYS A 279 -0.04 17.01 9.61
CA LYS A 279 0.77 16.42 10.70
C LYS A 279 -0.03 15.83 11.87
N GLU A 280 -1.28 16.28 12.08
CA GLU A 280 -2.17 15.68 13.09
C GLU A 280 -2.38 14.17 12.85
N TYR A 281 -2.23 13.72 11.60
CA TYR A 281 -2.47 12.34 11.18
C TYR A 281 -1.20 11.49 11.06
N ASP A 282 -0.01 12.05 11.36
CA ASP A 282 1.29 11.39 11.14
C ASP A 282 1.37 10.02 11.80
N ASN A 283 0.88 9.88 13.04
CA ASN A 283 0.92 8.58 13.72
C ASN A 283 0.08 7.50 13.01
N LEU A 284 -1.06 7.86 12.39
CA LEU A 284 -1.83 6.91 11.58
C LEU A 284 -1.08 6.59 10.28
N ILE A 285 -0.59 7.62 9.59
CA ILE A 285 0.10 7.46 8.30
C ILE A 285 1.38 6.63 8.48
N GLU A 286 2.22 6.94 9.46
CA GLU A 286 3.45 6.22 9.79
C GLU A 286 3.18 4.74 10.06
N ASN A 287 2.19 4.43 10.90
CA ASN A 287 1.85 3.04 11.18
C ASN A 287 1.31 2.31 9.93
N CYS A 288 0.55 3.00 9.08
CA CYS A 288 0.15 2.44 7.78
C CYS A 288 1.34 2.20 6.85
N ILE A 289 2.33 3.10 6.82
CA ILE A 289 3.58 2.93 6.03
C ILE A 289 4.35 1.71 6.54
N VAL A 290 4.58 1.59 7.85
CA VAL A 290 5.26 0.44 8.45
C VAL A 290 4.54 -0.87 8.12
N SER A 291 3.21 -0.89 8.25
CA SER A 291 2.42 -2.07 7.89
C SER A 291 2.61 -2.47 6.42
N LYS A 292 2.72 -1.50 5.51
CA LYS A 292 2.93 -1.75 4.07
C LYS A 292 4.36 -2.18 3.76
N VAL A 293 5.37 -1.58 4.41
CA VAL A 293 6.78 -2.01 4.29
C VAL A 293 6.90 -3.47 4.72
N LEU A 294 6.30 -3.84 5.86
CA LEU A 294 6.30 -5.21 6.34
C LEU A 294 5.54 -6.18 5.43
N SER A 295 4.47 -5.73 4.76
CA SER A 295 3.68 -6.60 3.88
C SER A 295 4.25 -6.73 2.47
N ASN A 296 4.88 -5.68 1.93
CA ASN A 296 5.16 -5.56 0.49
C ASN A 296 6.66 -5.54 0.15
N CYS A 297 7.54 -4.98 0.99
CA CYS A 297 8.98 -4.88 0.70
C CYS A 297 9.71 -6.20 1.03
N VAL A 298 9.28 -7.30 0.41
CA VAL A 298 9.63 -8.67 0.83
C VAL A 298 10.51 -9.43 -0.16
N SER A 299 10.83 -8.82 -1.31
CA SER A 299 11.68 -9.44 -2.32
C SER A 299 13.16 -9.40 -1.93
N ASP A 300 13.90 -10.42 -2.36
CA ASP A 300 15.37 -10.41 -2.33
C ASP A 300 15.96 -9.62 -3.50
N ASP A 301 15.16 -9.33 -4.53
CA ASP A 301 15.53 -8.43 -5.61
C ASP A 301 15.36 -6.97 -5.16
N LEU A 302 16.45 -6.20 -5.21
CA LEU A 302 16.46 -4.81 -4.77
C LEU A 302 15.62 -3.91 -5.68
N GLU A 303 15.56 -4.17 -6.98
CA GLU A 303 14.72 -3.42 -7.91
C GLU A 303 13.24 -3.61 -7.55
N GLU A 304 12.81 -4.86 -7.33
CA GLU A 304 11.44 -5.15 -6.89
C GLU A 304 11.11 -4.52 -5.52
N MET A 305 12.09 -4.46 -4.61
CA MET A 305 11.91 -3.79 -3.31
C MET A 305 11.78 -2.27 -3.46
N ILE A 306 12.57 -1.65 -4.34
CA ILE A 306 12.47 -0.22 -4.66
C ILE A 306 11.10 0.09 -5.24
N ILE A 307 10.66 -0.68 -6.24
CA ILE A 307 9.33 -0.53 -6.84
C ILE A 307 8.23 -0.67 -5.77
N SER A 308 8.35 -1.67 -4.89
CA SER A 308 7.39 -1.87 -3.79
C SER A 308 7.34 -0.69 -2.82
N PHE A 309 8.49 -0.07 -2.52
CA PHE A 309 8.57 1.11 -1.67
C PHE A 309 8.07 2.37 -2.38
N GLU A 310 8.32 2.50 -3.69
CA GLU A 310 7.80 3.55 -4.54
C GLU A 310 6.27 3.55 -4.58
N MET A 311 5.64 2.37 -4.64
CA MET A 311 4.17 2.27 -4.54
C MET A 311 3.64 2.84 -3.22
N ILE A 312 4.38 2.66 -2.11
CA ILE A 312 3.99 3.21 -0.80
C ILE A 312 4.11 4.73 -0.80
N ILE A 313 5.16 5.28 -1.43
CA ILE A 313 5.33 6.74 -1.62
C ILE A 313 4.19 7.30 -2.47
N LEU A 314 3.87 6.66 -3.60
CA LEU A 314 2.79 7.08 -4.48
C LEU A 314 1.44 7.08 -3.75
N GLU A 315 1.14 6.04 -2.97
CA GLU A 315 -0.04 6.02 -2.12
C GLU A 315 -0.07 7.22 -1.16
N TYR A 316 1.05 7.53 -0.48
CA TYR A 316 1.14 8.68 0.42
C TYR A 316 0.85 10.01 -0.28
N LEU A 317 1.48 10.24 -1.43
CA LEU A 317 1.30 11.47 -2.23
C LEU A 317 -0.18 11.66 -2.60
N LEU A 318 -0.83 10.59 -3.09
CA LEU A 318 -2.23 10.62 -3.50
C LEU A 318 -3.18 10.77 -2.30
N ILE A 319 -2.89 10.15 -1.15
CA ILE A 319 -3.65 10.35 0.09
C ILE A 319 -3.57 11.82 0.51
N ARG A 320 -2.36 12.39 0.62
CA ARG A 320 -2.15 13.78 1.05
C ARG A 320 -2.87 14.75 0.10
N HIS A 321 -2.75 14.53 -1.21
CA HIS A 321 -3.45 15.34 -2.22
C HIS A 321 -4.98 15.21 -2.13
N ALA A 322 -5.51 14.00 -1.98
CA ALA A 322 -6.96 13.80 -1.83
C ALA A 322 -7.53 14.50 -0.60
N VAL A 323 -6.81 14.46 0.53
CA VAL A 323 -7.20 15.13 1.77
C VAL A 323 -7.16 16.65 1.58
N PHE A 324 -6.15 17.18 0.89
CA PHE A 324 -6.08 18.59 0.53
C PHE A 324 -7.30 19.03 -0.30
N LEU A 325 -7.61 18.31 -1.39
CA LEU A 325 -8.76 18.63 -2.23
C LEU A 325 -10.07 18.57 -1.43
N ARG A 326 -10.24 17.54 -0.59
CA ARG A 326 -11.41 17.40 0.29
C ARG A 326 -11.52 18.54 1.30
N TYR A 327 -10.42 18.93 1.93
CA TYR A 327 -10.36 20.08 2.82
C TYR A 327 -10.81 21.36 2.11
N TYR A 328 -10.45 21.54 0.83
CA TYR A 328 -10.84 22.72 0.08
C TYR A 328 -12.32 22.76 -0.32
N ILE A 329 -12.91 21.61 -0.61
CA ILE A 329 -14.35 21.47 -0.94
C ILE A 329 -15.21 21.53 0.33
N ASN A 330 -14.69 21.11 1.48
CA ASN A 330 -15.40 21.15 2.74
C ASN A 330 -15.63 22.61 3.18
N ILE A 331 -16.91 22.99 3.32
CA ILE A 331 -17.34 24.33 3.75
C ILE A 331 -16.71 24.73 5.09
N LYS A 332 -16.51 23.75 6.00
CA LYS A 332 -15.96 24.01 7.33
C LYS A 332 -14.44 24.19 7.35
N LYS A 333 -13.73 23.83 6.28
CA LYS A 333 -12.25 23.77 6.26
C LYS A 333 -11.71 22.97 7.45
N GLU A 334 -12.21 21.74 7.59
CA GLU A 334 -11.77 20.79 8.60
C GLU A 334 -11.40 19.48 7.90
N ILE A 335 -10.33 18.83 8.38
CA ILE A 335 -9.96 17.48 7.96
C ILE A 335 -10.68 16.51 8.90
N SER A 336 -11.41 15.55 8.33
CA SER A 336 -12.01 14.46 9.10
C SER A 336 -11.04 13.28 9.12
N ILE A 337 -10.79 12.71 10.30
CA ILE A 337 -10.06 11.44 10.42
C ILE A 337 -10.68 10.33 9.56
N GLN A 338 -12.00 10.34 9.38
CA GLN A 338 -12.67 9.35 8.53
C GLN A 338 -12.32 9.54 7.05
N ASP A 339 -12.12 10.78 6.58
CA ASP A 339 -11.69 11.03 5.21
C ASP A 339 -10.27 10.49 5.01
N VAL A 340 -9.36 10.74 5.94
CA VAL A 340 -7.98 10.21 5.90
C VAL A 340 -8.00 8.68 5.85
N LYS A 341 -8.79 8.02 6.72
CA LYS A 341 -8.94 6.55 6.72
C LYS A 341 -9.51 6.03 5.41
N ASP A 342 -10.52 6.70 4.86
CA ASP A 342 -11.14 6.30 3.59
C ASP A 342 -10.14 6.44 2.42
N TYR A 343 -9.34 7.51 2.38
CA TYR A 343 -8.31 7.68 1.35
C TYR A 343 -7.17 6.66 1.47
N ILE A 344 -6.76 6.30 2.68
CA ILE A 344 -5.79 5.19 2.87
C ILE A 344 -6.33 3.90 2.24
N VAL A 345 -7.58 3.54 2.53
CA VAL A 345 -8.21 2.33 1.98
C VAL A 345 -8.33 2.40 0.46
N ILE A 346 -8.74 3.56 -0.07
CA ILE A 346 -8.91 3.75 -1.51
C ILE A 346 -7.58 3.61 -2.24
N PHE A 347 -6.53 4.32 -1.81
CA PHE A 347 -5.25 4.29 -2.52
C PHE A 347 -4.49 2.99 -2.34
N SER A 348 -4.62 2.31 -1.20
CA SER A 348 -4.11 0.93 -1.08
C SER A 348 -4.83 -0.06 -2.02
N ARG A 349 -6.08 0.22 -2.43
CA ARG A 349 -6.76 -0.56 -3.47
C ARG A 349 -6.40 -0.13 -4.88
N ILE A 350 -6.36 1.16 -5.15
CA ILE A 350 -6.08 1.69 -6.50
C ILE A 350 -4.64 1.36 -6.90
N ILE A 351 -3.69 1.56 -5.97
CA ILE A 351 -2.27 1.34 -6.18
C ILE A 351 -1.90 -0.08 -5.75
N GLY A 352 -1.86 -0.37 -4.44
CA GLY A 352 -1.36 -1.64 -3.92
C GLY A 352 -2.01 -2.90 -4.48
N ASN A 353 -3.35 -2.93 -4.65
CA ASN A 353 -4.01 -4.12 -5.22
C ASN A 353 -3.90 -4.22 -6.76
N ASN A 354 -3.46 -3.16 -7.46
CA ASN A 354 -3.31 -3.15 -8.92
C ASN A 354 -1.89 -2.70 -9.32
N SER A 355 -0.87 -3.11 -8.54
CA SER A 355 0.52 -2.66 -8.71
C SER A 355 1.05 -2.89 -10.12
N GLU A 356 0.75 -4.04 -10.75
CA GLU A 356 1.14 -4.34 -12.14
C GLU A 356 0.68 -3.26 -13.12
N ALA A 357 -0.59 -2.83 -13.03
CA ALA A 357 -1.14 -1.79 -13.90
C ALA A 357 -0.54 -0.40 -13.60
N VAL A 358 -0.14 -0.15 -12.35
CA VAL A 358 0.54 1.09 -11.97
C VAL A 358 1.97 1.10 -12.50
N ILE A 359 2.69 -0.02 -12.44
CA ILE A 359 4.04 -0.15 -12.99
C ILE A 359 4.00 0.06 -14.52
N GLU A 360 3.06 -0.57 -15.22
CA GLU A 360 2.84 -0.33 -16.66
C GLU A 360 2.58 1.16 -16.96
N PHE A 361 1.76 1.82 -16.14
CA PHE A 361 1.49 3.25 -16.29
C PHE A 361 2.76 4.11 -16.07
N LEU A 362 3.58 3.77 -15.08
CA LEU A 362 4.82 4.50 -14.81
C LEU A 362 5.83 4.31 -15.94
N LEU A 363 5.98 3.09 -16.45
CA LEU A 363 6.77 2.79 -17.64
C LEU A 363 6.35 3.62 -18.85
N ASP A 364 5.04 3.74 -19.10
CA ASP A 364 4.51 4.47 -20.25
C ASP A 364 4.80 5.99 -20.17
N ILE A 365 4.88 6.55 -18.96
CA ILE A 365 5.07 7.99 -18.75
C ILE A 365 6.53 8.36 -18.56
N TYR A 366 7.27 7.57 -17.79
CA TYR A 366 8.62 7.88 -17.32
C TYR A 366 9.70 7.02 -17.99
N GLU A 367 9.33 6.07 -18.85
CA GLU A 367 10.24 5.13 -19.52
C GLU A 367 11.07 4.26 -18.56
N SER A 368 10.68 4.20 -17.28
CA SER A 368 11.32 3.45 -16.21
C SER A 368 10.30 3.00 -15.15
N GLU A 369 10.52 1.81 -14.56
CA GLU A 369 9.76 1.31 -13.41
C GLU A 369 10.21 1.94 -12.09
N ILE A 370 11.46 2.40 -12.05
CA ILE A 370 12.09 3.05 -10.90
C ILE A 370 12.26 4.53 -11.23
N LEU A 371 11.68 5.41 -10.42
CA LEU A 371 11.82 6.85 -10.61
C LEU A 371 13.19 7.34 -10.14
N GLU A 372 13.75 8.29 -10.89
CA GLU A 372 14.99 8.97 -10.52
C GLU A 372 14.88 9.63 -9.14
N PHE A 373 15.94 9.51 -8.34
CA PHE A 373 15.98 10.03 -6.96
C PHE A 373 15.58 11.52 -6.88
N ASP A 374 16.17 12.35 -7.74
CA ASP A 374 15.90 13.80 -7.78
C ASP A 374 14.42 14.12 -8.02
N TYR A 375 13.77 13.29 -8.84
CA TYR A 375 12.38 13.45 -9.21
C TYR A 375 11.45 13.11 -8.04
N ILE A 376 11.61 11.90 -7.47
CA ILE A 376 10.77 11.45 -6.38
C ILE A 376 10.97 12.29 -5.12
N CYS A 377 12.22 12.69 -4.83
CA CYS A 377 12.55 13.56 -3.71
C CYS A 377 11.83 14.92 -3.82
N SER A 378 11.80 15.50 -5.02
CA SER A 378 11.08 16.75 -5.26
C SER A 378 9.56 16.60 -5.14
N LEU A 379 8.98 15.47 -5.58
CA LEU A 379 7.56 15.19 -5.42
C LEU A 379 7.15 15.03 -3.96
N ILE A 380 7.99 14.38 -3.15
CA ILE A 380 7.74 14.12 -1.73
C ILE A 380 7.76 15.41 -0.91
N LEU A 381 8.72 16.31 -1.17
CA LEU A 381 8.99 17.48 -0.31
C LEU A 381 8.01 18.65 -0.45
N ILE A 382 7.23 18.71 -1.54
CA ILE A 382 6.38 19.88 -1.81
C ILE A 382 5.14 19.99 -0.96
#